data_AF-A0A1F2RRK6-F1
#
_entry.id   AF-A0A1F2RRK6-F1
#
_cell.length_a   1.000
_cell.length_b   1.000
_cell.length_c   1.000
_cell.angle_alpha   90.00
_cell.angle_beta   90.00
_cell.angle_gamma   90.00
#
_symmetry.space_group_name_H-M   'P 1'
#
loop_
_entity.id
_entity.type
_entity.pdbx_description
1 polymer ?
#
loop_
_entity_poly.entity_id
_entity_poly.type
_entity_poly.pdbx_seq_one_letter_code
_entity_poly.pdbx_strand_id
1 'polypeptide(L)' 'MGANFVAEDHARRVEQVAGSPIAISSHRLGNTYYAKAEIDQPGAKARIAQADGKSRQEAEGKVLAEVQRALGKKS' A
#
# COMPACT_ATOMS: atom_id res chain seq x y z
N MET A 1 -20.17 -11.36 -17.54
CA MET A 1 -19.32 -12.30 -16.77
C MET A 1 -18.21 -11.47 -16.13
N GLY A 2 -18.41 -11.01 -14.89
CA GLY A 2 -17.41 -10.19 -14.21
C GLY A 2 -16.28 -11.09 -13.73
N ALA A 3 -15.06 -10.89 -14.25
CA ALA A 3 -13.89 -11.57 -13.73
C ALA A 3 -13.70 -11.15 -12.27
N ASN A 4 -14.11 -12.03 -11.35
CA ASN A 4 -13.85 -11.86 -9.93
C ASN A 4 -12.37 -12.22 -9.74
N PHE A 5 -11.48 -11.23 -9.85
CA PHE A 5 -10.06 -11.40 -9.52
C PHE A 5 -9.98 -11.60 -8.00
N VAL A 6 -10.14 -12.84 -7.56
CA VAL A 6 -9.89 -13.23 -6.18
C VAL A 6 -8.39 -13.06 -5.97
N ALA A 7 -7.97 -11.98 -5.31
CA ALA A 7 -6.59 -11.79 -4.92
C ALA A 7 -6.16 -13.01 -4.09
N GLU A 8 -5.26 -13.83 -4.62
CA GLU A 8 -4.88 -15.12 -4.02
C GLU A 8 -4.18 -14.96 -2.67
N ASP A 9 -3.50 -13.83 -2.47
CA ASP A 9 -2.91 -13.39 -1.21
C ASP A 9 -3.23 -11.90 -1.08
N HIS A 10 -4.21 -11.53 -0.26
CA HIS A 10 -4.52 -10.13 0.06
C HIS A 10 -4.22 -9.88 1.53
N ALA A 11 -3.38 -8.89 1.79
CA ALA A 11 -3.10 -8.42 3.14
C ALA A 11 -3.33 -6.92 3.23
N ARG A 12 -3.97 -6.50 4.32
CA ARG A 12 -4.14 -5.08 4.65
C ARG A 12 -3.77 -4.86 6.10
N ARG A 13 -2.98 -3.83 6.36
CA ARG A 13 -2.66 -3.35 7.70
C ARG A 13 -2.72 -1.83 7.74
N VAL A 14 -2.99 -1.27 8.92
CA VAL A 14 -2.94 0.16 9.16
C VAL A 14 -1.82 0.43 10.16
N GLU A 15 -0.95 1.38 9.85
CA GLU A 15 0.15 1.80 10.73
C GLU A 15 0.26 3.33 10.77
N GLN A 16 0.79 3.88 11.86
CA GLN A 16 1.03 5.32 11.97
C GLN A 16 2.38 5.67 11.35
N VAL A 17 2.38 6.51 10.31
CA VAL A 17 3.59 7.03 9.68
C VAL A 17 3.54 8.55 9.73
N ALA A 18 4.55 9.18 10.36
CA ALA A 18 4.63 10.64 10.53
C ALA A 18 3.35 11.26 11.11
N GLY A 19 2.71 10.59 12.09
CA GLY A 19 1.49 11.06 12.74
C GLY A 19 0.20 10.88 11.91
N SER A 20 0.26 10.30 10.72
CA SER A 20 -0.90 9.99 9.89
C SER A 20 -1.20 8.48 9.88
N PRO A 21 -2.47 8.05 9.98
CA PRO A 21 -2.85 6.65 9.82
C PRO A 21 -2.74 6.23 8.34
N ILE A 22 -1.85 5.30 8.03
CA ILE A 22 -1.59 4.82 6.68
C ILE A 22 -2.05 3.36 6.55
N ALA A 23 -3.02 3.12 5.68
CA ALA A 23 -3.43 1.79 5.26
C ALA A 23 -2.51 1.29 4.14
N ILE A 24 -1.81 0.19 4.39
CA ILE A 24 -1.01 -0.53 3.40
C ILE A 24 -1.79 -1.77 3.00
N SER A 25 -2.07 -1.90 1.71
CA SER A 25 -2.74 -3.08 1.15
C SER A 25 -1.85 -3.69 0.09
N SER A 26 -1.58 -4.99 0.21
CA SER A 26 -0.82 -5.77 -0.76
C SER A 26 -1.67 -6.91 -1.29
N HIS A 27 -1.52 -7.19 -2.59
CA HIS A 27 -2.18 -8.32 -3.24
C HIS A 27 -1.30 -8.94 -4.31
N ARG A 28 -1.41 -10.25 -4.50
CA ARG A 28 -0.77 -10.95 -5.61
C ARG A 28 -1.71 -11.03 -6.82
N LEU A 29 -1.19 -10.72 -8.00
CA LEU A 29 -1.84 -10.98 -9.28
C LEU A 29 -0.88 -11.76 -10.17
N GLY A 30 -1.17 -13.04 -10.40
CA GLY A 30 -0.30 -13.94 -11.17
C GLY A 30 1.07 -14.11 -10.51
N ASN A 31 2.13 -13.60 -11.15
CA ASN A 31 3.50 -13.68 -10.64
C ASN A 31 4.03 -12.37 -10.03
N THR A 32 3.18 -11.36 -9.89
CA THR A 32 3.56 -10.04 -9.40
C THR A 32 2.82 -9.70 -8.12
N TYR A 33 3.53 -9.13 -7.15
CA TYR A 33 2.95 -8.55 -5.94
C TYR A 33 2.77 -7.06 -6.14
N TYR A 34 1.58 -6.56 -5.83
CA TYR A 34 1.23 -5.16 -5.86
C TYR A 34 0.95 -4.69 -4.45
N ALA A 35 1.55 -3.58 -4.04
CA ALA A 35 1.27 -2.93 -2.77
C ALA A 35 0.87 -1.47 -3.02
N LYS A 36 -0.03 -0.96 -2.19
CA LYS A 36 -0.44 0.45 -2.17
C LYS A 36 -0.52 0.95 -0.73
N ALA A 37 -0.23 2.24 -0.55
CA ALA A 37 -0.43 2.96 0.69
C ALA A 37 -1.39 4.12 0.49
N GLU A 38 -2.35 4.22 1.41
CA GLU A 38 -3.42 5.20 1.40
C GLU A 38 -3.57 5.78 2.81
N ILE A 39 -3.94 7.06 2.92
CA ILE A 39 -4.31 7.66 4.20
C ILE A 39 -5.66 7.07 4.64
N ASP A 40 -5.71 6.49 5.82
CA ASP A 40 -6.90 5.92 6.46
C ASP A 40 -7.52 6.95 7.42
N GLN A 41 -7.96 8.09 6.89
CA GLN A 41 -8.58 9.17 7.66
C GLN A 41 -10.06 9.33 7.27
N PRO A 42 -10.98 9.54 8.23
CA PRO A 42 -12.37 9.86 7.92
C PRO A 42 -12.45 11.12 7.04
N GLY A 43 -13.09 10.99 5.87
CA GLY A 43 -13.29 12.07 4.90
C GLY A 43 -12.16 12.27 3.87
N ALA A 44 -11.02 11.58 4.01
CA ALA A 44 -9.90 11.71 3.08
C ALA A 44 -9.22 10.35 2.85
N LYS A 45 -9.57 9.68 1.75
CA LYS A 45 -8.82 8.53 1.22
C LYS A 45 -7.89 9.05 0.13
N ALA A 46 -6.67 9.41 0.52
CA ALA A 46 -5.64 9.83 -0.42
C ALA A 46 -4.62 8.72 -0.61
N ARG A 47 -4.41 8.29 -1.85
CA ARG A 47 -3.33 7.37 -2.19
C ARG A 47 -2.00 8.13 -2.17
N ILE A 48 -1.06 7.64 -1.38
CA ILE A 48 0.28 8.24 -1.25
C ILE A 48 1.25 7.59 -2.22
N ALA A 49 1.28 6.25 -2.24
CA ALA A 49 2.23 5.49 -3.02
C ALA A 49 1.63 4.16 -3.48
N GLN A 50 2.19 3.61 -4.56
CA GLN A 50 1.98 2.23 -4.99
C GLN A 50 3.27 1.73 -5.59
N ALA A 51 3.57 0.47 -5.34
CA ALA A 51 4.70 -0.21 -5.97
C ALA A 51 4.34 -1.66 -6.24
N ASP A 52 5.06 -2.24 -7.20
CA ASP A 52 5.06 -3.67 -7.46
C ASP A 52 6.42 -4.30 -7.10
N GLY A 53 6.41 -5.61 -6.97
CA GLY A 53 7.62 -6.39 -6.71
C GLY A 53 7.43 -7.87 -6.99
N LYS A 54 8.56 -8.59 -6.98
CA LYS A 54 8.57 -10.06 -7.15
C LYS A 54 8.10 -10.80 -5.90
N SER A 55 7.95 -10.09 -4.78
CA SER A 55 7.53 -10.64 -3.50
C SER A 55 6.78 -9.57 -2.71
N ARG A 56 5.89 -10.00 -1.80
CA ARG A 56 5.13 -9.13 -0.92
C ARG A 56 6.01 -8.13 -0.16
N GLN A 57 7.09 -8.61 0.44
CA GLN A 57 8.04 -7.80 1.21
C GLN A 57 8.71 -6.70 0.36
N GLU A 58 9.03 -7.00 -0.90
CA GLU A 58 9.63 -6.04 -1.82
C GLU A 58 8.63 -4.94 -2.19
N ALA A 59 7.40 -5.32 -2.54
CA ALA A 59 6.35 -4.36 -2.88
C ALA A 59 5.98 -3.46 -1.68
N GLU A 60 5.76 -4.06 -0.50
CA GLU A 60 5.46 -3.33 0.73
C GLU A 60 6.63 -2.41 1.16
N GLY A 61 7.87 -2.88 1.06
CA GLY A 61 9.06 -2.09 1.39
C GLY A 61 9.23 -0.86 0.50
N LYS A 62 9.02 -1.00 -0.81
CA LYS A 62 9.03 0.13 -1.76
C LYS A 62 7.95 1.16 -1.43
N VAL A 63 6.74 0.69 -1.15
CA VAL A 63 5.61 1.56 -0.77
C VAL A 63 5.92 2.32 0.52
N LEU A 64 6.41 1.63 1.56
CA LEU A 64 6.77 2.24 2.83
C LEU A 64 7.83 3.31 2.68
N ALA A 65 8.89 3.03 1.92
CA ALA A 65 9.95 4.01 1.67
C ALA A 65 9.41 5.27 0.99
N GLU A 66 8.51 5.13 0.01
CA GLU A 66 7.89 6.26 -0.67
C GLU A 66 6.92 7.02 0.23
N VAL A 67 6.15 6.33 1.08
CA VAL A 67 5.29 6.97 2.09
C VAL A 67 6.14 7.78 3.07
N GLN A 68 7.21 7.20 3.60
CA GLN A 68 8.11 7.90 4.51
C GLN A 68 8.75 9.13 3.87
N ARG A 69 9.10 9.06 2.57
CA ARG A 69 9.60 10.21 1.82
C ARG A 69 8.53 11.27 1.61
N ALA A 70 7.33 10.87 1.20
CA ALA A 70 6.22 11.78 0.92
C ALA A 70 5.74 12.53 2.18
N LEU A 71 5.66 11.81 3.31
CA LEU A 71 5.21 12.37 4.58
C LEU A 71 6.36 13.01 5.38
N GLY A 72 7.60 12.53 5.24
CA GLY A 72 8.79 13.10 5.89
C GLY A 72 9.24 14.42 5.26
N LYS A 73 8.86 14.71 4.01
CA LYS A 73 9.11 16.01 3.36
C LYS A 73 8.21 17.15 3.90
N LYS A 74 7.37 16.88 4.90
CA LYS A 74 6.45 17.85 5.54
C LYS A 74 6.99 18.45 6.84
N SER A 75 8.30 18.38 7.11
CA SER A 75 8.96 19.12 8.19
C SER A 75 9.44 20.49 7.75
#